data_AF-A0A2S9YJP4-F1
#
_entry.id   AF-A0A2S9YJP4-F1
#
_cell.length_a   1.000
_cell.length_b   1.000
_cell.length_c   1.000
_cell.angle_alpha   90.00
_cell.angle_beta   90.00
_cell.angle_gamma   90.00
#
_symmetry.space_group_name_H-M   'P 1'
#
loop_
_entity.id
_entity.type
_entity.pdbx_description
1 polymer ?
#
loop_
_entity_poly.entity_id
_entity_poly.type
_entity_poly.pdbx_seq_one_letter_code
_entity_poly.pdbx_strand_id
1 'polypeptide(L)'
;MTMKYTNKIALLGLFAAPLMLNACNGDDPVEGDLAATETGDGDGEGEGEGEGEGEGEGEGEGDGDGDGDGDGDGEPPDPFVYLDNPPEDYVRVDRGGMPGINSAVITSKDAYNAASPADDANGDFLAEITTNLQALHAALDEDLIFYNLTPCVVADCLAQAGPLLVPDTLKIDYAEPAGFPNGRALADPAMDIILTVILLDLDAPGQEELTTLVGTNPTMNDVAFLDTFPYLAEPN
;
A
#
# COMPACT_ATOMS: atom_id res chain seq x y z
N MET A 1 -9.06 -6.34 -19.85
CA MET A 1 -9.81 -7.43 -19.19
C MET A 1 -10.70 -6.72 -18.20
N THR A 2 -12.01 -6.68 -18.45
CA THR A 2 -12.99 -5.85 -17.74
C THR A 2 -13.42 -6.58 -16.46
N MET A 3 -12.90 -6.13 -15.32
CA MET A 3 -13.15 -6.64 -13.97
C MET A 3 -14.29 -5.86 -13.28
N LYS A 4 -15.54 -6.30 -13.49
CA LYS A 4 -16.69 -5.69 -12.80
C LYS A 4 -16.58 -5.92 -11.31
N TYR A 5 -16.39 -4.86 -10.52
CA TYR A 5 -16.50 -4.88 -9.07
C TYR A 5 -17.96 -5.10 -8.65
N THR A 6 -18.42 -6.35 -8.73
CA THR A 6 -19.75 -6.70 -8.25
C THR A 6 -19.73 -6.76 -6.72
N ASN A 7 -20.23 -5.69 -6.11
CA ASN A 7 -20.44 -5.52 -4.68
C ASN A 7 -21.29 -6.70 -4.11
N LYS A 8 -20.64 -7.76 -3.65
CA LYS A 8 -21.27 -8.85 -2.90
C LYS A 8 -21.03 -8.64 -1.42
N ILE A 9 -21.82 -7.76 -0.83
CA ILE A 9 -21.98 -7.64 0.62
C ILE A 9 -22.55 -8.98 1.14
N ALA A 10 -21.67 -9.87 1.57
CA ALA A 10 -22.03 -11.02 2.37
C ALA A 10 -22.29 -10.53 3.81
N LEU A 11 -23.57 -10.26 4.09
CA LEU A 11 -24.09 -10.00 5.42
C LEU A 11 -23.87 -11.24 6.30
N LEU A 12 -22.72 -11.33 6.97
CA LEU A 12 -22.49 -12.31 8.03
C LEU A 12 -22.83 -11.65 9.37
N GLY A 13 -24.01 -11.99 9.88
CA GLY A 13 -24.54 -11.42 11.12
C GLY A 13 -23.62 -11.67 12.32
N LEU A 14 -23.30 -10.60 13.04
CA LEU A 14 -22.70 -10.66 14.36
C LEU A 14 -23.66 -10.10 15.40
N PHE A 15 -23.78 -10.87 16.48
CA PHE A 15 -24.71 -10.79 17.60
C PHE A 15 -24.97 -9.38 18.15
N ALA A 16 -26.26 -9.01 18.21
CA ALA A 16 -26.75 -7.93 19.05
C ALA A 16 -26.70 -8.35 20.53
N ALA A 17 -25.84 -7.71 21.32
CA ALA A 17 -25.94 -7.69 22.78
C ALA A 17 -26.89 -6.55 23.20
N PRO A 18 -27.91 -6.79 24.04
CA PRO A 18 -28.87 -5.75 24.40
C PRO A 18 -28.27 -4.77 25.41
N LEU A 19 -28.10 -3.51 24.98
CA LEU A 19 -27.90 -2.37 25.87
C LEU A 19 -29.20 -2.12 26.66
N MET A 20 -29.09 -2.18 27.99
CA MET A 20 -30.15 -1.81 28.93
C MET A 20 -30.41 -0.29 28.85
N LEU A 21 -31.60 0.09 28.39
CA LEU A 21 -32.12 1.45 28.46
C LEU A 21 -32.56 1.73 29.91
N ASN A 22 -31.78 2.54 30.64
CA ASN A 22 -32.29 3.26 31.81
C ASN A 22 -32.73 4.65 31.34
N ALA A 23 -34.05 4.84 31.29
CA ALA A 23 -34.69 6.12 31.10
C ALA A 23 -34.69 6.91 32.42
N CYS A 24 -34.27 8.18 32.36
CA CYS A 24 -34.74 9.22 33.27
C CYS A 24 -34.74 10.57 32.53
N ASN A 25 -35.93 11.16 32.45
CA ASN A 25 -36.20 12.53 32.00
C ASN A 25 -35.65 13.57 32.99
N GLY A 26 -35.34 14.78 32.50
CA GLY A 26 -35.35 16.00 33.31
C GLY A 26 -34.56 17.19 32.73
N ASP A 27 -35.28 18.04 31.99
CA ASP A 27 -35.25 19.52 31.92
C ASP A 27 -33.93 20.35 31.80
N ASP A 28 -33.85 21.00 30.63
CA ASP A 28 -33.44 22.40 30.33
C ASP A 28 -31.98 22.92 30.45
N PRO A 29 -31.62 23.95 29.64
CA PRO A 29 -30.26 24.19 29.15
C PRO A 29 -29.50 25.29 29.90
N VAL A 30 -28.16 25.20 29.91
CA VAL A 30 -27.29 26.30 30.35
C VAL A 30 -26.08 26.40 29.41
N GLU A 31 -25.98 27.54 28.72
CA GLU A 31 -24.77 27.99 28.04
C GLU A 31 -23.64 28.29 29.04
N GLY A 32 -22.39 28.13 28.61
CA GLY A 32 -21.31 28.95 29.16
C GLY A 32 -20.03 28.21 29.54
N ASP A 33 -19.02 28.52 28.74
CA ASP A 33 -17.68 28.94 29.20
C ASP A 33 -16.58 27.88 29.42
N LEU A 34 -15.65 27.92 28.45
CA LEU A 34 -14.21 28.07 28.61
C LEU A 34 -13.51 27.23 29.68
N ALA A 35 -12.75 26.25 29.22
CA ALA A 35 -11.40 26.04 29.73
C ALA A 35 -10.53 25.44 28.62
N ALA A 36 -9.72 26.31 28.04
CA ALA A 36 -8.57 25.95 27.25
C ALA A 36 -7.64 25.04 28.07
N THR A 37 -7.06 24.04 27.42
CA THR A 37 -5.70 23.64 27.74
C THR A 37 -4.97 23.53 26.42
N GLU A 38 -4.41 24.67 26.04
CA GLU A 38 -3.24 24.72 25.19
C GLU A 38 -2.08 24.11 25.99
N THR A 39 -1.48 23.08 25.42
CA THR A 39 -0.03 22.94 25.49
C THR A 39 0.44 22.65 24.08
N GLY A 40 0.70 23.72 23.34
CA GLY A 40 1.71 23.68 22.30
C GLY A 40 3.07 23.53 22.97
N ASP A 41 3.86 22.58 22.48
CA ASP A 41 5.27 22.83 22.25
C ASP A 41 5.60 22.10 20.95
N GLY A 42 5.79 22.91 19.92
CA GLY A 42 6.31 22.46 18.65
C GLY A 42 7.81 22.67 18.66
N ASP A 43 8.55 21.58 18.59
CA ASP A 43 9.93 21.60 18.09
C ASP A 43 9.98 20.63 16.92
N GLY A 44 9.73 21.19 15.75
CA GLY A 44 10.13 20.59 14.49
C GLY A 44 11.60 20.90 14.28
N GLU A 45 12.43 19.87 14.34
CA GLU A 45 13.76 19.86 13.74
C GLU A 45 13.72 18.75 12.71
N GLY A 46 13.66 19.17 11.44
CA GLY A 46 13.87 18.30 10.31
C GLY A 46 15.36 18.27 9.98
N GLU A 47 15.92 17.08 9.94
CA GLU A 47 17.12 16.69 9.21
C GLU A 47 16.69 15.34 8.60
N GLY A 48 16.67 15.13 7.28
CA GLY A 48 17.89 14.86 6.52
C GLY A 48 18.68 13.76 7.26
N GLU A 49 18.82 12.53 6.78
CA GLU A 49 19.33 12.17 5.46
C GLU A 49 18.98 10.70 5.17
N GLY A 50 18.83 10.38 3.89
CA GLY A 50 18.88 8.99 3.45
C GLY A 50 20.33 8.53 3.42
N GLU A 51 20.60 7.34 3.94
CA GLU A 51 21.77 6.55 3.60
C GLU A 51 21.30 5.10 3.52
N GLY A 52 21.16 4.61 2.29
CA GLY A 52 21.04 3.19 2.02
C GLY A 52 22.42 2.57 2.11
N GLU A 53 22.70 1.85 3.18
CA GLU A 53 23.90 1.01 3.28
C GLU A 53 23.51 -0.43 2.91
N GLY A 54 23.38 -0.64 1.60
CA GLY A 54 23.45 -1.98 1.03
C GLY A 54 24.92 -2.37 0.95
N GLU A 55 25.44 -3.04 1.98
CA GLU A 55 26.76 -3.66 1.92
C GLU A 55 26.70 -4.90 1.02
N GLY A 56 26.83 -4.65 -0.27
CA GLY A 56 27.24 -5.64 -1.26
C GLY A 56 28.70 -5.41 -1.59
N GLU A 57 29.61 -5.90 -0.74
CA GLU A 57 31.02 -6.00 -1.12
C GLU A 57 31.18 -7.10 -2.18
N GLY A 58 31.14 -6.67 -3.44
CA GLY A 58 31.52 -7.44 -4.61
C GLY A 58 32.66 -6.74 -5.32
N GLU A 59 33.83 -6.71 -4.69
CA GLU A 59 35.10 -6.32 -5.31
C GLU A 59 35.47 -7.37 -6.39
N GLY A 60 34.89 -7.22 -7.57
CA GLY A 60 35.26 -7.96 -8.77
C GLY A 60 36.29 -7.19 -9.57
N GLU A 61 37.55 -7.15 -9.12
CA GLU A 61 38.66 -6.72 -9.98
C GLU A 61 38.90 -7.77 -11.05
N GLY A 62 38.24 -7.58 -12.20
CA GLY A 62 38.49 -8.34 -13.42
C GLY A 62 39.73 -7.83 -14.14
N ASP A 63 40.91 -8.09 -13.59
CA ASP A 63 42.16 -8.05 -14.37
C ASP A 63 42.18 -9.27 -15.29
N GLY A 64 41.50 -9.11 -16.43
CA GLY A 64 41.46 -10.08 -17.51
C GLY A 64 42.78 -10.16 -18.27
N ASP A 65 43.78 -10.78 -17.66
CA ASP A 65 44.96 -11.35 -18.33
C ASP A 65 45.11 -12.85 -17.97
N GLY A 66 43.97 -13.53 -17.80
CA GLY A 66 43.93 -14.98 -17.64
C GLY A 66 44.17 -15.66 -18.98
N ASP A 67 45.42 -16.07 -19.23
CA ASP A 67 45.75 -17.11 -20.20
C ASP A 67 44.92 -18.35 -19.83
N GLY A 68 43.80 -18.53 -20.55
CA GLY A 68 42.76 -19.49 -20.24
C GLY A 68 43.20 -20.93 -20.45
N ASP A 69 43.92 -21.47 -19.47
CA ASP A 69 43.99 -22.90 -19.16
C ASP A 69 43.17 -23.17 -17.89
N GLY A 70 41.98 -22.55 -17.81
CA GLY A 70 41.01 -22.80 -16.75
C GLY A 70 40.46 -24.20 -16.87
N ASP A 71 41.18 -25.17 -16.31
CA ASP A 71 40.62 -26.45 -15.95
C ASP A 71 39.32 -26.18 -15.17
N GLY A 72 38.23 -26.80 -15.62
CA GLY A 72 36.88 -26.52 -15.12
C GLY A 72 36.62 -27.14 -13.75
N ASP A 73 37.51 -26.94 -12.78
CA ASP A 73 37.45 -27.45 -11.41
C ASP A 73 37.02 -26.39 -10.38
N GLY A 74 36.34 -25.32 -10.84
CA GLY A 74 35.63 -24.42 -9.95
C GLY A 74 34.75 -25.22 -8.98
N GLU A 75 34.99 -25.06 -7.68
CA GLU A 75 34.20 -25.71 -6.65
C GLU A 75 32.71 -25.43 -6.90
N PRO A 76 31.83 -26.44 -6.73
CA PRO A 76 30.40 -26.18 -6.82
C PRO A 76 30.05 -25.06 -5.84
N PRO A 77 29.23 -24.08 -6.24
CA PRO A 77 28.86 -22.99 -5.35
C PRO A 77 28.30 -23.57 -4.06
N ASP A 78 28.70 -22.99 -2.93
CA ASP A 78 28.19 -23.41 -1.63
C ASP A 78 26.65 -23.46 -1.65
N PRO A 79 26.05 -24.49 -1.04
CA PRO A 79 24.60 -24.61 -1.02
C PRO A 79 23.99 -23.41 -0.32
N PHE A 80 22.90 -22.88 -0.88
CA PHE A 80 22.15 -21.81 -0.23
C PHE A 80 21.65 -22.27 1.15
N VAL A 81 22.14 -21.63 2.21
CA VAL A 81 21.74 -21.94 3.59
C VAL A 81 20.56 -21.05 3.95
N TYR A 82 19.37 -21.66 4.03
CA TYR A 82 18.19 -20.97 4.56
C TYR A 82 18.33 -20.85 6.08
N LEU A 83 18.07 -19.66 6.62
CA LEU A 83 18.03 -19.43 8.06
C LEU A 83 16.71 -19.98 8.62
N ASP A 84 16.79 -20.87 9.60
CA ASP A 84 15.61 -21.47 10.25
C ASP A 84 15.23 -20.75 11.57
N ASN A 85 15.84 -19.60 11.84
CA ASN A 85 15.49 -18.78 13.00
C ASN A 85 14.00 -18.41 12.97
N PRO A 86 13.33 -18.40 14.14
CA PRO A 86 11.95 -17.99 14.20
C PRO A 86 11.80 -16.49 13.87
N PRO A 87 10.63 -16.04 13.38
CA PRO A 87 10.42 -14.64 12.96
C PRO A 87 10.74 -13.59 14.03
N GLU A 88 10.55 -13.93 15.31
CA GLU A 88 10.87 -13.07 16.46
C GLU A 88 12.38 -12.75 16.61
N ASP A 89 13.26 -13.51 15.97
CA ASP A 89 14.71 -13.22 15.94
C ASP A 89 15.05 -12.12 14.92
N TYR A 90 14.11 -11.73 14.07
CA TYR A 90 14.30 -10.71 13.04
C TYR A 90 13.60 -9.41 13.41
N VAL A 91 14.25 -8.30 13.06
CA VAL A 91 13.64 -6.96 13.14
C VAL A 91 13.03 -6.64 11.79
N ARG A 92 11.76 -6.25 11.77
CA ARG A 92 11.13 -5.74 10.55
C ARG A 92 11.66 -4.33 10.27
N VAL A 93 12.23 -4.15 9.09
CA VAL A 93 12.80 -2.87 8.63
C VAL A 93 11.93 -2.20 7.58
N ASP A 94 11.12 -2.97 6.85
CA ASP A 94 10.23 -2.44 5.82
C ASP A 94 9.00 -3.33 5.62
N ARG A 95 7.93 -2.73 5.08
CA ARG A 95 6.77 -3.44 4.55
C ARG A 95 6.20 -2.73 3.32
N GLY A 96 5.84 -3.53 2.33
CA GLY A 96 5.23 -3.08 1.08
C GLY A 96 4.19 -4.07 0.57
N GLY A 97 3.12 -4.25 1.34
CA GLY A 97 2.05 -5.19 0.98
C GLY A 97 1.35 -4.76 -0.29
N MET A 98 0.77 -3.56 -0.27
CA MET A 98 0.11 -2.89 -1.38
C MET A 98 0.93 -1.68 -1.83
N PRO A 99 1.16 -1.53 -3.15
CA PRO A 99 1.93 -0.41 -3.65
C PRO A 99 1.23 0.92 -3.34
N GLY A 100 2.01 1.94 -3.01
CA GLY A 100 1.48 3.27 -2.80
C GLY A 100 0.90 3.53 -1.41
N ILE A 101 0.61 2.51 -0.59
CA ILE A 101 0.07 2.77 0.76
C ILE A 101 1.10 3.47 1.62
N ASN A 102 2.23 2.79 1.85
CA ASN A 102 3.34 3.38 2.55
C ASN A 102 3.80 4.67 1.84
N SER A 103 3.91 4.68 0.52
CA SER A 103 4.45 5.83 -0.22
C SER A 103 3.57 7.09 -0.19
N ALA A 104 2.25 6.97 -0.36
CA ALA A 104 1.36 8.09 -0.64
C ALA A 104 0.43 8.47 0.53
N VAL A 105 0.05 7.53 1.40
CA VAL A 105 -0.95 7.78 2.46
C VAL A 105 -0.40 7.57 3.88
N ILE A 106 0.90 7.30 4.00
CA ILE A 106 1.62 7.23 5.28
C ILE A 106 2.70 8.30 5.31
N THR A 107 2.79 9.02 6.42
CA THR A 107 3.81 10.01 6.76
C THR A 107 4.80 9.43 7.77
N SER A 108 4.34 8.62 8.72
CA SER A 108 5.13 7.94 9.75
C SER A 108 5.89 6.71 9.22
N LYS A 109 6.73 6.91 8.19
CA LYS A 109 7.37 5.83 7.41
C LYS A 109 8.05 4.78 8.30
N ASP A 110 8.93 5.19 9.21
CA ASP A 110 9.70 4.24 10.04
C ASP A 110 8.81 3.42 10.98
N ALA A 111 7.81 4.06 11.59
CA ALA A 111 6.85 3.39 12.46
C ALA A 111 5.98 2.40 11.68
N TYR A 112 5.50 2.81 10.51
CA TYR A 112 4.75 1.95 9.60
C TYR A 112 5.60 0.77 9.14
N ASN A 113 6.84 1.01 8.72
CA ASN A 113 7.77 -0.01 8.25
C ASN A 113 8.10 -1.07 9.29
N ALA A 114 8.22 -0.68 10.56
CA ALA A 114 8.47 -1.59 11.66
C ALA A 114 7.22 -2.39 12.09
N ALA A 115 6.02 -1.89 11.80
CA ALA A 115 4.76 -2.46 12.27
C ALA A 115 4.37 -3.77 11.57
N SER A 116 3.57 -4.58 12.25
CA SER A 116 3.09 -5.87 11.78
C SER A 116 1.70 -5.78 11.13
N PRO A 117 1.30 -6.78 10.33
CA PRO A 117 -0.08 -6.89 9.85
C PRO A 117 -1.13 -6.91 10.97
N ALA A 118 -0.77 -7.32 12.19
CA ALA A 118 -1.70 -7.29 13.32
C ALA A 118 -1.99 -5.86 13.79
N ASP A 119 -1.00 -4.97 13.71
CA ASP A 119 -1.12 -3.56 14.09
C ASP A 119 -2.04 -2.81 13.11
N ASP A 120 -1.97 -3.16 11.81
CA ASP A 120 -2.92 -2.67 10.81
C ASP A 120 -4.36 -3.11 11.14
N ALA A 121 -4.53 -4.39 11.49
CA ALA A 121 -5.83 -4.93 11.85
C ALA A 121 -6.40 -4.31 13.13
N ASN A 122 -5.54 -3.81 14.02
CA ASN A 122 -5.93 -3.03 15.20
C ASN A 122 -6.29 -1.58 14.86
N GLY A 123 -5.97 -1.11 13.65
CA GLY A 123 -6.28 0.22 13.17
C GLY A 123 -5.27 1.29 13.57
N ASP A 124 -4.05 0.89 13.95
CA ASP A 124 -3.04 1.80 14.52
C ASP A 124 -2.66 2.95 13.57
N PHE A 125 -2.76 2.72 12.25
CA PHE A 125 -2.48 3.72 11.21
C PHE A 125 -3.73 4.31 10.54
N LEU A 126 -4.94 3.86 10.91
CA LEU A 126 -6.17 4.24 10.21
C LEU A 126 -6.46 5.75 10.31
N ALA A 127 -6.17 6.36 11.46
CA ALA A 127 -6.36 7.79 11.66
C ALA A 127 -5.42 8.62 10.77
N GLU A 128 -4.18 8.18 10.63
CA GLU A 128 -3.19 8.81 9.76
C GLU A 128 -3.57 8.67 8.29
N ILE A 129 -3.90 7.45 7.85
CA ILE A 129 -4.38 7.18 6.49
C ILE A 129 -5.58 8.06 6.16
N THR A 130 -6.55 8.16 7.07
CA THR A 130 -7.73 9.01 6.88
C THR A 130 -7.35 10.48 6.71
N THR A 131 -6.43 10.98 7.53
CA THR A 131 -5.95 12.38 7.49
C THR A 131 -5.23 12.67 6.17
N ASN A 132 -4.31 11.80 5.76
CA ASN A 132 -3.57 11.96 4.52
C ASN A 132 -4.49 11.82 3.29
N LEU A 133 -5.47 10.93 3.35
CA LEU A 133 -6.44 10.80 2.27
C LEU A 133 -7.34 12.04 2.16
N GLN A 134 -7.77 12.64 3.27
CA GLN A 134 -8.46 13.94 3.26
C GLN A 134 -7.61 15.03 2.60
N ALA A 135 -6.30 15.06 2.88
CA ALA A 135 -5.39 16.01 2.25
C ALA A 135 -5.26 15.79 0.74
N LEU A 136 -5.21 14.53 0.29
CA LEU A 136 -5.20 14.20 -1.15
C LEU A 136 -6.48 14.64 -1.85
N HIS A 137 -7.65 14.36 -1.27
CA HIS A 137 -8.93 14.82 -1.81
C HIS A 137 -9.01 16.35 -1.89
N ALA A 138 -8.62 17.03 -0.81
CA ALA A 138 -8.59 18.49 -0.78
C ALA A 138 -7.66 19.08 -1.87
N ALA A 139 -6.58 18.38 -2.22
CA ALA A 139 -5.63 18.83 -3.23
C ALA A 139 -6.05 18.46 -4.66
N LEU A 140 -6.68 17.31 -4.88
CA LEU A 140 -6.84 16.70 -6.21
C LEU A 140 -8.28 16.65 -6.72
N ASP A 141 -9.30 16.79 -5.86
CA ASP A 141 -10.69 16.62 -6.28
C ASP A 141 -11.10 17.59 -7.39
N GLU A 142 -10.66 18.86 -7.31
CA GLU A 142 -10.94 19.86 -8.35
C GLU A 142 -10.32 19.47 -9.70
N ASP A 143 -9.10 18.93 -9.67
CA ASP A 143 -8.40 18.47 -10.87
C ASP A 143 -9.05 17.21 -11.45
N LEU A 144 -9.45 16.25 -10.61
CA LEU A 144 -10.14 15.04 -11.05
C LEU A 144 -11.49 15.39 -11.71
N ILE A 145 -12.24 16.34 -11.14
CA ILE A 145 -13.48 16.87 -11.73
C ILE A 145 -13.19 17.54 -13.07
N PHE A 146 -12.09 18.29 -13.19
CA PHE A 146 -11.66 18.87 -14.47
C PHE A 146 -11.41 17.80 -15.55
N TYR A 147 -10.92 16.62 -15.16
CA TYR A 147 -10.80 15.45 -16.05
C TYR A 147 -12.09 14.65 -16.24
N ASN A 148 -13.23 15.17 -15.78
CA ASN A 148 -14.54 14.52 -15.90
C ASN A 148 -14.61 13.16 -15.16
N LEU A 149 -13.86 13.05 -14.07
CA LEU A 149 -13.93 11.96 -13.11
C LEU A 149 -14.77 12.40 -11.90
N THR A 150 -15.40 11.44 -11.23
CA THR A 150 -16.17 11.68 -10.00
C THR A 150 -15.34 11.22 -8.80
N PRO A 151 -14.85 12.15 -7.96
CA PRO A 151 -14.25 11.78 -6.69
C PRO A 151 -15.30 11.20 -5.74
N CYS A 152 -14.89 10.22 -4.94
CA CYS A 152 -15.69 9.71 -3.82
C CYS A 152 -15.61 10.69 -2.64
N VAL A 153 -16.51 10.55 -1.67
CA VAL A 153 -16.23 11.07 -0.32
C VAL A 153 -15.23 10.15 0.37
N VAL A 154 -14.34 10.72 1.19
CA VAL A 154 -13.25 9.98 1.86
C VAL A 154 -13.76 8.72 2.60
N ALA A 155 -14.90 8.81 3.28
CA ALA A 155 -15.45 7.67 4.01
C ALA A 155 -15.80 6.48 3.11
N ASP A 156 -16.33 6.76 1.92
CA ASP A 156 -16.71 5.72 0.95
C ASP A 156 -15.46 5.12 0.31
N CYS A 157 -14.45 5.93 -0.01
CA CYS A 157 -13.18 5.43 -0.51
C CYS A 157 -12.40 4.60 0.51
N LEU A 158 -12.43 4.95 1.79
CA LEU A 158 -11.84 4.11 2.84
C LEU A 158 -12.57 2.77 2.95
N ALA A 159 -13.90 2.77 2.90
CA ALA A 159 -14.68 1.54 2.94
C ALA A 159 -14.40 0.64 1.72
N GLN A 160 -14.29 1.26 0.54
CA GLN A 160 -13.95 0.61 -0.72
C GLN A 160 -12.53 0.01 -0.71
N ALA A 161 -11.55 0.76 -0.20
CA ALA A 161 -10.14 0.37 -0.16
C ALA A 161 -9.79 -0.55 1.02
N GLY A 162 -10.68 -0.68 2.02
CA GLY A 162 -10.44 -1.43 3.26
C GLY A 162 -9.84 -2.84 3.06
N PRO A 163 -10.35 -3.67 2.12
CA PRO A 163 -9.76 -4.98 1.85
C PRO A 163 -8.33 -4.96 1.33
N LEU A 164 -7.86 -3.84 0.76
CA LEU A 164 -6.48 -3.66 0.31
C LEU A 164 -5.59 -3.03 1.39
N LEU A 165 -6.15 -2.10 2.17
CA LEU A 165 -5.41 -1.34 3.19
C LEU A 165 -5.16 -2.13 4.47
N VAL A 166 -6.09 -3.01 4.87
CA VAL A 166 -6.07 -3.63 6.20
C VAL A 166 -6.25 -5.15 6.13
N PRO A 167 -5.25 -5.94 6.55
CA PRO A 167 -3.85 -5.54 6.75
C PRO A 167 -3.14 -5.30 5.40
N ASP A 168 -2.06 -4.51 5.41
CA ASP A 168 -1.26 -4.24 4.22
C ASP A 168 -0.46 -5.48 3.81
N THR A 169 -1.11 -6.37 3.06
CA THR A 169 -0.59 -7.70 2.71
C THR A 169 -0.97 -8.06 1.29
N LEU A 170 -0.08 -8.76 0.59
CA LEU A 170 -0.41 -9.36 -0.70
C LEU A 170 -1.34 -10.56 -0.48
N LYS A 171 -2.52 -10.51 -1.09
CA LYS A 171 -3.52 -11.58 -1.00
C LYS A 171 -3.46 -12.44 -2.27
N ILE A 172 -3.42 -13.76 -2.08
CA ILE A 172 -3.42 -14.74 -3.17
C ILE A 172 -4.50 -15.78 -2.91
N ASP A 173 -5.42 -15.90 -3.85
CA ASP A 173 -6.37 -16.99 -4.01
C ASP A 173 -5.97 -17.84 -5.22
N TYR A 174 -5.64 -19.10 -4.96
CA TYR A 174 -5.24 -20.07 -5.98
C TYR A 174 -6.39 -20.53 -6.89
N ALA A 175 -7.64 -20.20 -6.53
CA ALA A 175 -8.81 -20.49 -7.36
C ALA A 175 -9.09 -19.39 -8.40
N GLU A 176 -8.52 -18.20 -8.22
CA GLU A 176 -8.75 -17.04 -9.08
C GLU A 176 -7.56 -16.81 -10.04
N PRO A 177 -7.77 -16.16 -11.20
CA PRO A 177 -6.68 -15.78 -12.08
C PRO A 177 -5.66 -14.88 -11.38
N ALA A 178 -4.37 -15.04 -11.73
CA ALA A 178 -3.33 -14.15 -11.24
C ALA A 178 -3.45 -12.74 -11.84
N GLY A 179 -3.12 -11.73 -11.03
CA GLY A 179 -3.18 -10.32 -11.39
C GLY A 179 -3.89 -9.51 -10.32
N PHE A 180 -3.69 -8.19 -10.28
CA PHE A 180 -4.25 -7.34 -9.24
C PHE A 180 -5.79 -7.46 -9.18
N PRO A 181 -6.40 -7.61 -7.99
CA PRO A 181 -5.79 -7.62 -6.65
C PRO A 181 -5.32 -9.00 -6.14
N ASN A 182 -5.51 -10.06 -6.93
CA ASN A 182 -5.05 -11.43 -6.65
C ASN A 182 -3.56 -11.61 -6.99
N GLY A 183 -2.69 -11.07 -6.14
CA GLY A 183 -1.29 -10.89 -6.44
C GLY A 183 -1.05 -9.65 -7.31
N ARG A 184 0.03 -9.69 -8.09
CA ARG A 184 0.41 -8.64 -9.06
C ARG A 184 1.13 -9.29 -10.24
N ALA A 185 0.64 -9.07 -11.44
CA ALA A 185 1.35 -9.37 -12.68
C ALA A 185 2.28 -8.20 -13.02
N LEU A 186 3.34 -8.47 -13.79
CA LEU A 186 4.32 -7.46 -14.20
C LEU A 186 3.70 -6.31 -15.02
N ALA A 187 2.58 -6.58 -15.70
CA ALA A 187 1.87 -5.61 -16.52
C ALA A 187 0.75 -4.85 -15.76
N ASP A 188 0.50 -5.18 -14.49
CA ASP A 188 -0.60 -4.55 -13.76
C ASP A 188 -0.25 -3.10 -13.37
N PRO A 189 -1.08 -2.11 -13.71
CA PRO A 189 -0.88 -0.73 -13.30
C PRO A 189 -1.36 -0.55 -11.85
N ALA A 190 -0.74 -1.27 -10.91
CA ALA A 190 -1.21 -1.39 -9.54
C ALA A 190 -1.34 -0.03 -8.83
N MET A 191 -0.45 0.92 -9.12
CA MET A 191 -0.54 2.28 -8.60
C MET A 191 -1.77 3.05 -9.13
N ASP A 192 -2.05 2.99 -10.43
CA ASP A 192 -3.22 3.66 -11.00
C ASP A 192 -4.52 3.05 -10.47
N ILE A 193 -4.56 1.72 -10.32
CA ILE A 193 -5.71 1.01 -9.76
C ILE A 193 -5.93 1.43 -8.30
N ILE A 194 -4.89 1.47 -7.47
CA ILE A 194 -5.02 1.85 -6.07
C ILE A 194 -5.41 3.32 -5.92
N LEU A 195 -4.78 4.23 -6.68
CA LEU A 195 -5.17 5.64 -6.67
C LEU A 195 -6.61 5.84 -7.12
N THR A 196 -7.06 5.09 -8.13
CA THR A 196 -8.48 5.06 -8.54
C THR A 196 -9.36 4.61 -7.36
N VAL A 197 -9.00 3.52 -6.68
CA VAL A 197 -9.76 2.98 -5.54
C VAL A 197 -9.82 3.93 -4.35
N ILE A 198 -8.81 4.77 -4.11
CA ILE A 198 -8.80 5.68 -2.96
C ILE A 198 -9.28 7.10 -3.30
N LEU A 199 -9.36 7.49 -4.58
CA LEU A 199 -9.76 8.85 -4.99
C LEU A 199 -11.12 8.92 -5.69
N LEU A 200 -11.56 7.85 -6.36
CA LEU A 200 -12.73 7.88 -7.24
C LEU A 200 -13.90 7.05 -6.69
N ASP A 201 -15.11 7.55 -6.99
CA ASP A 201 -16.34 6.80 -6.83
C ASP A 201 -16.44 5.74 -7.94
N LEU A 202 -16.26 4.45 -7.59
CA LEU A 202 -16.33 3.37 -8.56
C LEU A 202 -17.76 3.07 -9.00
N ASP A 203 -18.78 3.42 -8.21
CA ASP A 203 -20.18 3.25 -8.59
C ASP A 203 -20.62 4.33 -9.61
N ALA A 204 -19.80 5.36 -9.82
CA ALA A 204 -20.05 6.38 -10.83
C ALA A 204 -19.88 5.83 -12.26
N PRO A 205 -20.73 6.26 -13.21
CA PRO A 205 -20.69 5.73 -14.58
C PRO A 205 -19.33 5.93 -15.26
N GLY A 206 -18.73 4.82 -15.70
CA GLY A 206 -17.47 4.84 -16.46
C GLY A 206 -16.19 4.78 -15.62
N GLN A 207 -16.31 4.61 -14.29
CA GLN A 207 -15.15 4.58 -13.38
C GLN A 207 -14.87 3.19 -12.78
N GLU A 208 -15.66 2.17 -13.12
CA GLU A 208 -15.53 0.80 -12.56
C GLU A 208 -14.24 0.05 -12.95
N GLU A 209 -13.47 0.53 -13.92
CA GLU A 209 -12.42 -0.24 -14.62
C GLU A 209 -11.19 0.60 -14.99
N LEU A 210 -11.02 1.75 -14.35
CA LEU A 210 -9.95 2.67 -14.70
C LEU A 210 -8.59 2.05 -14.31
N THR A 211 -7.89 1.58 -15.34
CA THR A 211 -6.49 1.10 -15.26
C THR A 211 -5.49 2.22 -15.53
N THR A 212 -5.97 3.41 -15.85
CA THR A 212 -5.18 4.64 -16.02
C THR A 212 -5.96 5.79 -15.39
N LEU A 213 -5.45 6.39 -14.32
CA LEU A 213 -6.20 7.44 -13.60
C LEU A 213 -6.28 8.74 -14.41
N VAL A 214 -5.13 9.32 -14.75
CA VAL A 214 -5.02 10.55 -15.55
C VAL A 214 -4.14 10.38 -16.80
N GLY A 215 -3.76 9.14 -17.13
CA GLY A 215 -2.98 8.83 -18.34
C GLY A 215 -1.52 9.32 -18.32
N THR A 216 -0.99 9.66 -17.14
CA THR A 216 0.41 10.08 -16.96
C THR A 216 1.36 8.90 -16.82
N ASN A 217 0.86 7.77 -16.31
CA ASN A 217 1.64 6.54 -16.19
C ASN A 217 1.69 5.82 -17.55
N PRO A 218 2.88 5.42 -18.05
CA PRO A 218 2.98 4.57 -19.22
C PRO A 218 2.17 3.29 -19.06
N THR A 219 1.38 2.95 -20.07
CA THR A 219 0.49 1.78 -20.02
C THR A 219 1.18 0.46 -20.38
N MET A 220 2.42 0.53 -20.84
CA MET A 220 3.24 -0.63 -21.21
C MET A 220 4.73 -0.30 -21.13
N ASN A 221 5.54 -1.33 -20.92
CA ASN A 221 6.99 -1.22 -21.00
C ASN A 221 7.44 -0.99 -22.44
N ASP A 222 8.60 -0.32 -22.61
CA ASP A 222 9.20 -0.05 -23.93
C ASP A 222 9.56 -1.34 -24.69
N VAL A 223 9.92 -2.40 -23.94
CA VAL A 223 10.13 -3.75 -24.47
C VAL A 223 9.17 -4.72 -23.82
N ALA A 224 8.60 -5.61 -24.64
CA ALA A 224 7.71 -6.65 -24.18
C ALA A 224 8.41 -7.61 -23.19
N PHE A 225 7.69 -8.03 -22.15
CA PHE A 225 8.15 -9.09 -21.25
C PHE A 225 8.45 -10.38 -22.02
N LEU A 226 9.44 -11.13 -21.52
CA LEU A 226 9.77 -12.45 -22.04
C LEU A 226 8.70 -13.47 -21.63
N ASP A 227 8.49 -14.49 -22.45
CA ASP A 227 7.59 -15.61 -22.14
C ASP A 227 8.24 -16.67 -21.24
N THR A 228 9.53 -16.49 -20.93
CA THR A 228 10.35 -17.40 -20.13
C THR A 228 11.16 -16.61 -19.10
N PHE A 229 11.50 -17.26 -17.99
CA PHE A 229 12.31 -16.67 -16.92
C PHE A 229 13.64 -16.15 -17.49
N PRO A 230 14.07 -14.90 -17.17
CA PRO A 230 13.64 -14.04 -16.05
C PRO A 230 12.40 -13.15 -16.27
N TYR A 231 11.63 -13.33 -17.34
CA TYR A 231 10.39 -12.58 -17.70
C TYR A 231 10.58 -11.08 -17.97
N LEU A 232 11.57 -10.43 -17.36
CA LEU A 232 12.01 -9.08 -17.69
C LEU A 232 12.90 -9.09 -18.93
N ALA A 233 12.69 -8.12 -19.81
CA ALA A 233 13.55 -7.92 -20.97
C ALA A 233 14.83 -7.16 -20.58
N GLU A 234 15.86 -7.25 -21.43
CA GLU A 234 17.07 -6.45 -21.30
C GLU A 234 16.76 -4.94 -21.40
N PRO A 235 17.57 -4.07 -20.74
CA PRO A 235 17.42 -2.62 -20.86
C PRO A 235 17.52 -2.13 -22.31
N ASN A 236 16.78 -1.06 -22.62
CA ASN A 236 16.81 -0.37 -23.91
C ASN A 236 17.99 0.57 -24.09
#